data_AF-A0A953JUT7-F1
#
_entry.id   AF-A0A953JUT7-F1
#
_cell.length_a   1.000
_cell.length_b   1.000
_cell.length_c   1.000
_cell.angle_alpha   90.00
_cell.angle_beta   90.00
_cell.angle_gamma   90.00
#
_symmetry.space_group_name_H-M   'P 1'
#
loop_
_entity.id
_entity.type
_entity.pdbx_description
1 polymer ?
#
loop_
_entity_poly.entity_id
_entity_poly.type
_entity_poly.pdbx_seq_one_letter_code
_entity_poly.pdbx_strand_id
1 'polypeptide(L)'
;MSLVTDAESDVDPLPQWSALREWGCRAALALFVAYLLVRAWQARTAPYVPVDWAFQNADEVIAWLRGLARRELVVFGLSFVLGLLTPPALRRADGQQSVLAWLGWCVFGLATIGVCLAIAWNEFPRPGTLLLPFVCFLAGAKISFAALRGWWPLVWAVGVLGLIAVALVIGAVVAARMTLAAEPLKIDADPMSMADKRLLAQRIRDTRTVGNEPRRLQLSDAEVSALANSALGRGGAAHVGRAHFKPALFTADGSMAMPNRVAEGKFLNVRMAGRVEVDDGHLELELKRLQVGSLNVPQLLLRLLSGTLHAMLMDDPQVRQIIEAIDSVRMEPGAIEVVFQPGALSRQIVPSLAQLLWSRPDVSLETGVYLRHLIAGYKQLPADDSRFGRLLQSAFALAAKRSATNDPILENRAALFALAILLGHPRLEPFVGEVFDSSLQAQAAPLLNTVTLRGRHDWTRHFYVSAALALLSNESTSDRVGLLKEQEDSQGGSGFSFADMLANSAGTRLALAATRDATAARRVQTRLARGVNIDELFPPAADLPEDLTAADLQSRFGGVGGEGYKAMLDEINRRLAALPAL
;
A
#
# COMPACT_ATOMS: atom_id res chain seq x y z
N MET A 1 77.41 16.45 9.52
CA MET A 1 76.49 15.31 9.69
C MET A 1 75.10 15.79 9.32
N SER A 2 74.93 16.01 8.01
CA SER A 2 73.74 16.55 7.35
C SER A 2 73.13 15.40 6.58
N LEU A 3 71.94 14.93 6.95
CA LEU A 3 71.11 14.02 6.16
C LEU A 3 69.74 13.88 6.87
N VAL A 4 69.04 15.00 7.00
CA VAL A 4 67.58 15.03 7.14
C VAL A 4 67.13 16.23 6.30
N THR A 5 66.07 16.04 5.51
CA THR A 5 65.43 16.93 4.52
C THR A 5 65.89 16.72 3.06
N ASP A 6 65.41 15.64 2.44
CA ASP A 6 65.14 15.58 0.98
C ASP A 6 64.21 14.39 0.69
N ALA A 7 63.03 14.46 1.30
CA ALA A 7 61.87 13.66 0.89
C ALA A 7 60.69 14.61 0.66
N GLU A 8 60.96 15.75 0.01
CA GLU A 8 59.90 16.49 -0.66
C GLU A 8 59.52 15.67 -1.91
N SER A 9 58.30 15.17 -1.84
CA SER A 9 57.56 14.44 -2.85
C SER A 9 57.92 14.83 -4.29
N ASP A 10 58.61 13.93 -4.98
CA ASP A 10 58.89 13.97 -6.42
C ASP A 10 57.56 13.73 -7.20
N VAL A 11 56.69 14.74 -7.16
CA VAL A 11 55.43 14.78 -7.91
C VAL A 11 55.68 15.64 -9.13
N ASP A 12 55.72 15.00 -10.30
CA ASP A 12 55.86 15.70 -11.58
C ASP A 12 54.88 16.89 -11.66
N PRO A 13 55.38 18.11 -11.96
CA PRO A 13 54.52 19.28 -12.09
C PRO A 13 53.53 19.09 -13.24
N LEU A 14 52.29 19.54 -13.04
CA LEU A 14 51.24 19.39 -14.05
C LEU A 14 51.58 20.16 -15.35
N PRO A 15 51.13 19.69 -16.53
CA PRO A 15 51.34 20.39 -17.79
C PRO A 15 50.71 21.79 -17.76
N GLN A 16 51.46 22.81 -18.19
CA GLN A 16 50.93 24.17 -18.32
C GLN A 16 49.85 24.21 -19.42
N TRP A 17 48.65 24.73 -19.12
CA TRP A 17 47.64 24.99 -20.15
C TRP A 17 47.54 26.48 -20.49
N SER A 18 46.96 26.76 -21.66
CA SER A 18 46.57 28.12 -22.02
C SER A 18 45.49 28.67 -21.07
N ALA A 19 45.52 29.98 -20.84
CA ALA A 19 44.51 30.68 -20.05
C ALA A 19 43.08 30.41 -20.55
N LEU A 20 42.91 30.27 -21.86
CA LEU A 20 41.62 29.98 -22.50
C LEU A 20 41.06 28.61 -22.07
N ARG A 21 41.92 27.61 -21.91
CA ARG A 21 41.54 26.27 -21.42
C ARG A 21 41.20 26.30 -19.93
N GLU A 22 41.93 27.07 -19.12
CA GLU A 22 41.63 27.26 -17.69
C GLU A 22 40.26 27.91 -17.47
N TRP A 23 40.00 29.01 -18.18
CA TRP A 23 38.72 29.70 -18.14
C TRP A 23 37.58 28.80 -18.62
N GLY A 24 37.80 28.00 -19.66
CA GLY A 24 36.84 27.01 -20.13
C GLY A 24 36.45 26.00 -19.04
N CYS A 25 37.42 25.45 -18.29
CA CYS A 25 37.15 24.52 -17.19
C CYS A 25 36.42 25.18 -16.02
N ARG A 26 36.77 26.41 -15.65
CA ARG A 26 36.07 27.17 -14.59
C ARG A 26 34.63 27.50 -14.99
N ALA A 27 34.41 27.91 -16.24
CA ALA A 27 33.07 28.17 -16.76
C ALA A 27 32.22 26.88 -16.78
N ALA A 28 32.81 25.75 -17.19
CA ALA A 28 32.12 24.46 -17.18
C ALA A 28 31.71 24.03 -15.76
N LEU A 29 32.60 24.17 -14.76
CA LEU A 29 32.29 23.88 -13.37
C LEU A 29 31.18 24.81 -12.85
N ALA A 30 31.27 26.11 -13.12
CA ALA A 30 30.26 27.08 -12.69
C ALA A 30 28.87 26.79 -13.31
N LEU A 31 28.81 26.50 -14.61
CA LEU A 31 27.58 26.11 -15.30
C LEU A 31 27.00 24.81 -14.72
N PHE A 32 27.86 23.83 -14.40
CA PHE A 32 27.41 22.58 -13.81
C PHE A 32 26.88 22.78 -12.38
N VAL A 33 27.53 23.58 -11.54
CA VAL A 33 27.02 23.93 -10.20
C VAL A 33 25.68 24.65 -10.30
N ALA A 34 25.54 25.61 -11.22
CA ALA A 34 24.27 26.28 -11.48
C ALA A 34 23.18 25.28 -11.90
N TYR A 35 23.50 24.33 -12.77
CA TYR A 35 22.61 23.24 -13.15
C TYR A 35 22.20 22.38 -11.95
N LEU A 36 23.14 22.02 -11.05
CA LEU A 36 22.82 21.25 -9.84
C LEU A 36 21.85 22.01 -8.92
N LEU A 37 22.05 23.32 -8.74
CA LEU A 37 21.17 24.16 -7.93
C LEU A 37 19.76 24.26 -8.54
N VAL A 38 19.66 24.47 -9.86
CA VAL A 38 18.36 24.47 -10.56
C VAL A 38 17.67 23.12 -10.42
N ARG A 39 18.41 22.02 -10.56
CA ARG A 39 17.86 20.66 -10.42
C ARG A 39 17.39 20.39 -8.98
N ALA A 40 18.15 20.84 -7.98
CA ALA A 40 17.74 20.73 -6.58
C ALA A 40 16.46 21.52 -6.31
N TRP A 41 16.35 22.72 -6.88
CA TRP A 41 15.13 23.54 -6.79
C TRP A 41 13.93 22.90 -7.51
N GLN A 42 14.15 22.31 -8.69
CA GLN A 42 13.11 21.54 -9.40
C GLN A 42 12.66 20.31 -8.61
N ALA A 43 13.59 19.61 -7.96
CA ALA A 43 13.25 18.47 -7.11
C ALA A 43 12.37 18.89 -5.92
N ARG A 44 12.60 20.09 -5.38
CA ARG A 44 11.76 20.68 -4.32
C ARG A 44 10.36 21.06 -4.82
N THR A 45 10.25 21.56 -6.05
CA THR A 45 8.97 22.07 -6.60
C THR A 45 8.20 21.03 -7.42
N ALA A 46 8.79 19.85 -7.65
CA ALA A 46 8.12 18.75 -8.32
C ALA A 46 6.85 18.36 -7.54
N PRO A 47 5.71 18.19 -8.23
CA PRO A 47 4.49 17.76 -7.57
C PRO A 47 4.75 16.41 -6.90
N TYR A 48 4.44 16.35 -5.61
CA TYR A 48 4.54 15.12 -4.83
C TYR A 48 3.66 14.05 -5.48
N VAL A 49 4.28 12.97 -5.95
CA VAL A 49 3.56 11.78 -6.40
C VAL A 49 3.41 10.90 -5.17
N PRO A 50 2.19 10.74 -4.62
CA PRO A 50 1.97 9.84 -3.49
C PRO A 50 2.56 8.47 -3.78
N VAL A 51 3.43 8.02 -2.87
CA VAL A 51 3.82 6.62 -2.80
C VAL A 51 2.58 5.88 -2.38
N ASP A 52 1.96 5.17 -3.32
CA ASP A 52 0.88 4.28 -2.94
C ASP A 52 1.48 3.08 -2.21
N TRP A 53 1.62 3.19 -0.89
CA TRP A 53 2.06 2.10 -0.02
C TRP A 53 1.06 0.93 -0.06
N ALA A 54 -0.09 1.09 -0.73
CA ALA A 54 -1.02 0.04 -1.11
C ALA A 54 -0.54 -0.77 -2.31
N PHE A 55 0.76 -1.11 -2.38
CA PHE A 55 1.32 -1.87 -3.50
C PHE A 55 0.44 -3.09 -3.84
N GLN A 56 -0.20 -3.03 -5.02
CA GLN A 56 -1.25 -3.96 -5.45
C GLN A 56 -0.69 -5.27 -6.00
N ASN A 57 0.63 -5.34 -6.15
CA ASN A 57 1.39 -6.52 -6.49
C ASN A 57 2.87 -6.28 -6.19
N ALA A 58 3.66 -7.36 -6.15
CA ALA A 58 5.10 -7.25 -5.98
C ALA A 58 5.79 -6.50 -7.13
N ASP A 59 5.18 -6.42 -8.32
CA ASP A 59 5.72 -5.67 -9.46
C ASP A 59 5.73 -4.15 -9.20
N GLU A 60 4.74 -3.61 -8.49
CA GLU A 60 4.69 -2.21 -8.05
C GLU A 60 5.74 -1.91 -6.98
N VAL A 61 5.93 -2.81 -6.01
CA VAL A 61 7.03 -2.70 -5.02
C VAL A 61 8.37 -2.63 -5.74
N ILE A 62 8.58 -3.50 -6.74
CA ILE A 62 9.81 -3.54 -7.51
C ILE A 62 9.95 -2.28 -8.38
N ALA A 63 8.88 -1.80 -9.00
CA ALA A 63 8.89 -0.58 -9.79
C ALA A 63 9.23 0.65 -8.94
N TRP A 64 8.67 0.72 -7.73
CA TRP A 64 8.97 1.74 -6.74
C TRP A 64 10.42 1.65 -6.25
N LEU A 65 10.91 0.46 -5.88
CA LEU A 65 12.32 0.23 -5.52
C LEU A 65 13.27 0.64 -6.66
N ARG A 66 12.90 0.33 -7.92
CA ARG A 66 13.65 0.79 -9.11
C ARG A 66 13.62 2.31 -9.24
N GLY A 67 12.49 2.95 -8.95
CA GLY A 67 12.35 4.41 -8.93
C GLY A 67 13.27 5.05 -7.88
N LEU A 68 13.28 4.51 -6.66
CA LEU A 68 14.16 4.94 -5.58
C LEU A 68 15.64 4.76 -5.96
N ALA A 69 16.01 3.58 -6.45
CA ALA A 69 17.37 3.29 -6.90
C ALA A 69 17.80 4.22 -8.04
N ARG A 70 16.90 4.52 -8.99
CA ARG A 70 17.16 5.47 -10.08
C ARG A 70 17.40 6.88 -9.53
N ARG A 71 16.60 7.35 -8.58
CA ARG A 71 16.77 8.69 -7.96
C ARG A 71 18.17 8.83 -7.36
N GLU A 72 18.57 7.87 -6.53
CA GLU A 72 19.90 7.82 -5.91
C GLU A 72 21.02 7.73 -6.94
N LEU A 73 20.87 6.88 -7.96
CA LEU A 73 21.87 6.68 -9.00
C LEU A 73 22.13 7.96 -9.80
N VAL A 74 21.10 8.80 -10.01
CA VAL A 74 21.32 10.11 -10.65
C VAL A 74 22.05 11.08 -9.72
N VAL A 75 21.76 11.10 -8.41
CA VAL A 75 22.52 11.91 -7.45
C VAL A 75 24.00 11.49 -7.47
N PHE A 76 24.28 10.19 -7.40
CA PHE A 76 25.65 9.65 -7.43
C PHE A 76 26.37 9.99 -8.74
N GLY A 77 25.69 9.84 -9.88
CA GLY A 77 26.23 10.21 -11.20
C GLY A 77 26.57 11.69 -11.30
N LEU A 78 25.71 12.58 -10.79
CA LEU A 78 25.98 14.01 -10.78
C LEU A 78 27.13 14.39 -9.84
N SER A 79 27.22 13.76 -8.66
CA SER A 79 28.36 13.96 -7.75
C SER A 79 29.67 13.49 -8.38
N PHE A 80 29.65 12.38 -9.13
CA PHE A 80 30.81 11.92 -9.89
C PHE A 80 31.25 12.92 -10.97
N VAL A 81 30.30 13.50 -11.72
CA VAL A 81 30.59 14.55 -12.72
C VAL A 81 31.13 15.83 -12.05
N LEU A 82 30.58 16.22 -10.90
CA LEU A 82 31.13 17.32 -10.10
C LEU A 82 32.60 17.04 -9.73
N GLY A 83 32.89 15.81 -9.31
CA GLY A 83 34.25 15.33 -9.05
C GLY A 83 35.15 15.44 -10.27
N LEU A 84 34.68 15.06 -11.46
CA LEU A 84 35.46 15.16 -12.70
C LEU A 84 35.82 16.60 -13.06
N LEU A 85 34.91 17.54 -12.84
CA LEU A 85 35.10 18.95 -13.20
C LEU A 85 35.95 19.74 -12.19
N THR A 86 36.06 19.26 -10.94
CA THR A 86 36.68 20.03 -9.85
C THR A 86 38.20 20.19 -10.00
N PRO A 87 39.01 19.12 -10.17
CA PRO A 87 40.47 19.24 -10.29
C PRO A 87 40.98 20.17 -11.40
N PRO A 88 40.43 20.16 -12.64
CA PRO A 88 40.92 21.03 -13.71
C PRO A 88 40.51 22.49 -13.52
N ALA A 89 39.36 22.76 -12.89
CA ALA A 89 38.84 24.10 -12.66
C ALA A 89 39.53 24.81 -11.47
N LEU A 90 39.83 24.06 -10.41
CA LEU A 90 40.41 24.56 -9.16
C LEU A 90 41.91 24.22 -9.03
N ARG A 91 42.63 24.05 -10.14
CA ARG A 91 44.09 23.86 -10.10
C ARG A 91 44.81 25.15 -9.70
N ARG A 92 45.90 25.02 -8.94
CA ARG A 92 46.81 26.14 -8.67
C ARG A 92 47.64 26.48 -9.91
N ALA A 93 47.99 27.76 -10.02
CA ALA A 93 48.79 28.31 -11.11
C ALA A 93 50.28 27.92 -11.02
N ASP A 94 50.76 27.54 -9.83
CA ASP A 94 52.15 27.12 -9.57
C ASP A 94 52.46 25.69 -10.07
N GLY A 95 51.45 24.92 -10.51
CA GLY A 95 51.61 23.55 -10.96
C GLY A 95 51.89 22.52 -9.86
N GLN A 96 52.19 22.96 -8.63
CA GLN A 96 52.42 22.12 -7.46
C GLN A 96 51.11 21.90 -6.69
N GLN A 97 50.47 20.76 -6.94
CA GLN A 97 49.29 20.39 -6.19
C GLN A 97 49.67 19.67 -4.89
N SER A 98 49.64 20.42 -3.79
CA SER A 98 49.86 19.90 -2.44
C SER A 98 48.60 19.28 -1.84
N VAL A 99 48.75 18.55 -0.72
CA VAL A 99 47.65 17.96 0.06
C VAL A 99 46.54 18.98 0.38
N LEU A 100 46.90 20.26 0.53
CA LEU A 100 45.96 21.37 0.76
C LEU A 100 44.99 21.59 -0.42
N ALA A 101 45.44 21.39 -1.66
CA ALA A 101 44.56 21.51 -2.83
C ALA A 101 43.50 20.38 -2.84
N TRP A 102 43.92 19.16 -2.49
CA TRP A 102 43.01 18.03 -2.38
C TRP A 102 41.98 18.20 -1.26
N LEU A 103 42.41 18.72 -0.10
CA LEU A 103 41.50 19.10 1.00
C LEU A 103 40.51 20.19 0.56
N GLY A 104 40.97 21.19 -0.20
CA GLY A 104 40.10 22.22 -0.77
C GLY A 104 39.02 21.66 -1.68
N TRP A 105 39.34 20.69 -2.53
CA TRP A 105 38.35 20.00 -3.37
C TRP A 105 37.36 19.19 -2.55
N CYS A 106 37.83 18.52 -1.50
CA CYS A 106 36.96 17.76 -0.59
C CYS A 106 35.94 18.67 0.09
N VAL A 107 36.38 19.81 0.64
CA VAL A 107 35.51 20.81 1.27
C VAL A 107 34.50 21.37 0.25
N PHE A 108 34.97 21.72 -0.95
CA PHE A 108 34.11 22.23 -2.02
C PHE A 108 33.04 21.21 -2.44
N GLY A 109 33.43 19.96 -2.67
CA GLY A 109 32.52 18.88 -3.04
C GLY A 109 31.48 18.61 -1.97
N LEU A 110 31.91 18.47 -0.71
CA LEU A 110 31.04 18.22 0.42
C LEU A 110 30.03 19.37 0.63
N ALA A 111 30.49 20.62 0.57
CA ALA A 111 29.64 21.80 0.71
C ALA A 111 28.62 21.90 -0.43
N THR A 112 29.05 21.70 -1.69
CA THR A 112 28.16 21.79 -2.86
C THR A 112 27.08 20.71 -2.81
N ILE A 113 27.45 19.47 -2.49
CA ILE A 113 26.50 18.35 -2.34
C ILE A 113 25.53 18.64 -1.18
N GLY A 114 26.05 19.10 -0.04
CA GLY A 114 25.26 19.45 1.14
C GLY A 114 24.23 20.53 0.86
N VAL A 115 24.62 21.61 0.17
CA VAL A 115 23.70 22.69 -0.23
C VAL A 115 22.65 22.20 -1.21
N CYS A 116 23.02 21.40 -2.22
CA CYS A 116 22.05 20.87 -3.18
C CYS A 116 21.01 19.96 -2.52
N LEU A 117 21.43 19.08 -1.61
CA LEU A 117 20.49 18.23 -0.86
C LEU A 117 19.62 19.05 0.11
N ALA A 118 20.19 20.06 0.77
CA ALA A 118 19.43 20.94 1.64
C ALA A 118 18.33 21.71 0.90
N ILE A 119 18.63 22.19 -0.32
CA ILE A 119 17.63 22.83 -1.18
C ILE A 119 16.56 21.82 -1.62
N ALA A 120 16.97 20.62 -2.02
CA ALA A 120 16.05 19.60 -2.53
C ALA A 120 15.10 19.06 -1.45
N TRP A 121 15.55 18.93 -0.20
CA TRP A 121 14.78 18.37 0.91
C TRP A 121 14.15 19.41 1.83
N ASN A 122 14.48 20.70 1.65
CA ASN A 122 14.03 21.78 2.53
C ASN A 122 14.47 21.61 4.01
N GLU A 123 15.48 20.79 4.26
CA GLU A 123 16.07 20.51 5.58
C GLU A 123 17.56 20.20 5.43
N PHE A 124 18.36 20.40 6.48
CA PHE A 124 19.77 20.06 6.44
C PHE A 124 19.97 18.53 6.37
N PRO A 125 20.73 18.02 5.38
CA PRO A 125 20.96 16.58 5.26
C PRO A 125 21.72 16.03 6.46
N ARG A 126 21.29 14.89 6.98
CA ARG A 126 22.02 14.18 8.05
C ARG A 126 23.41 13.77 7.52
N PRO A 127 24.48 13.79 8.33
CA PRO A 127 25.84 13.48 7.86
C PRO A 127 25.95 12.14 7.11
N GLY A 128 25.15 11.15 7.49
CA GLY A 128 25.11 9.84 6.84
C GLY A 128 24.68 9.89 5.37
N THR A 129 23.78 10.80 4.97
CA THR A 129 23.28 10.86 3.59
C THR A 129 24.28 11.48 2.61
N LEU A 130 25.30 12.18 3.12
CA LEU A 130 26.37 12.79 2.30
C LEU A 130 27.44 11.79 1.90
N LEU A 131 27.57 10.67 2.62
CA LEU A 131 28.71 9.76 2.50
C LEU A 131 28.83 9.13 1.10
N LEU A 132 27.74 8.56 0.59
CA LEU A 132 27.71 7.90 -0.72
C LEU A 132 27.93 8.89 -1.88
N PRO A 133 27.18 10.01 -1.99
CA PRO A 133 27.46 11.04 -2.99
C PRO A 133 28.90 11.56 -2.93
N PHE A 134 29.46 11.73 -1.73
CA PHE A 134 30.82 12.21 -1.55
C PHE A 134 31.87 11.19 -2.01
N VAL A 135 31.66 9.89 -1.78
CA VAL A 135 32.54 8.83 -2.34
C VAL A 135 32.53 8.86 -3.87
N CYS A 136 31.37 9.05 -4.50
CA CYS A 136 31.27 9.20 -5.96
C CYS A 136 32.01 10.45 -6.45
N PHE A 137 31.90 11.56 -5.74
CA PHE A 137 32.69 12.77 -6.00
C PHE A 137 34.20 12.51 -5.95
N LEU A 138 34.68 11.82 -4.91
CA LEU A 138 36.11 11.48 -4.76
C LEU A 138 36.60 10.57 -5.90
N ALA A 139 35.78 9.62 -6.35
CA ALA A 139 36.11 8.77 -7.49
C ALA A 139 36.28 9.59 -8.78
N GLY A 140 35.36 10.52 -9.05
CA GLY A 140 35.45 11.45 -10.18
C GLY A 140 36.68 12.35 -10.09
N ALA A 141 36.94 12.93 -8.91
CA ALA A 141 38.10 13.78 -8.66
C ALA A 141 39.42 13.01 -8.85
N LYS A 142 39.49 11.75 -8.43
CA LYS A 142 40.67 10.91 -8.62
C LYS A 142 40.96 10.61 -10.09
N ILE A 143 39.94 10.28 -10.88
CA ILE A 143 40.08 10.03 -12.33
C ILE A 143 40.54 11.31 -13.04
N SER A 144 39.90 12.44 -12.73
CA SER A 144 40.22 13.72 -13.33
C SER A 144 41.64 14.17 -12.99
N PHE A 145 42.03 14.05 -11.72
CA PHE A 145 43.40 14.34 -11.30
C PHE A 145 44.43 13.41 -11.95
N ALA A 146 44.13 12.13 -12.10
CA ALA A 146 44.98 11.19 -12.83
C ALA A 146 45.12 11.55 -14.31
N ALA A 147 44.03 11.98 -14.96
CA ALA A 147 44.06 12.47 -16.35
C ALA A 147 44.97 13.70 -16.51
N LEU A 148 45.03 14.58 -15.50
CA LEU A 148 45.92 15.75 -15.52
C LEU A 148 47.40 15.36 -15.47
N ARG A 149 47.74 14.25 -14.82
CA ARG A 149 49.13 13.73 -14.71
C ARG A 149 49.59 12.93 -15.93
N GLY A 150 48.67 12.49 -16.78
CA GLY A 150 48.99 11.81 -18.04
C GLY A 150 48.23 10.50 -18.25
N TRP A 151 48.56 9.83 -19.36
CA TRP A 151 47.85 8.63 -19.80
C TRP A 151 48.00 7.44 -18.84
N TRP A 152 49.22 7.15 -18.37
CA TRP A 152 49.46 5.99 -17.49
C TRP A 152 48.79 6.11 -16.10
N PRO A 153 48.89 7.25 -15.38
CA PRO A 153 48.13 7.44 -14.14
C PRO A 153 46.61 7.30 -14.35
N LEU A 154 46.08 7.80 -15.47
CA LEU A 154 44.66 7.67 -15.82
C LEU A 154 44.27 6.20 -15.99
N VAL A 155 45.01 5.44 -16.81
CA VAL A 155 44.75 4.01 -17.02
C VAL A 155 44.77 3.25 -15.70
N TRP A 156 45.73 3.53 -14.82
CA TRP A 156 45.81 2.90 -13.51
C TRP A 156 44.64 3.28 -12.60
N ALA A 157 44.29 4.56 -12.51
CA ALA A 157 43.17 5.02 -11.69
C ALA A 157 41.83 4.44 -12.17
N VAL A 158 41.60 4.41 -13.48
CA VAL A 158 40.42 3.80 -14.11
C VAL A 158 40.42 2.29 -13.88
N GLY A 159 41.56 1.60 -14.01
CA GLY A 159 41.67 0.16 -13.76
C GLY A 159 41.35 -0.20 -12.31
N VAL A 160 41.90 0.53 -11.33
CA VAL A 160 41.61 0.32 -9.90
C VAL A 160 40.14 0.59 -9.58
N LEU A 161 39.59 1.71 -10.04
CA LEU A 161 38.18 2.03 -9.81
C LEU A 161 37.23 1.07 -10.54
N GLY A 162 37.60 0.62 -11.74
CA GLY A 162 36.89 -0.42 -12.48
C GLY A 162 36.87 -1.75 -11.74
N LEU A 163 37.99 -2.17 -11.17
CA LEU A 163 38.06 -3.39 -10.36
C LEU A 163 37.22 -3.27 -9.08
N ILE A 164 37.25 -2.11 -8.41
CA ILE A 164 36.37 -1.82 -7.27
C ILE A 164 34.90 -1.88 -7.69
N ALA A 165 34.54 -1.27 -8.82
CA ALA A 165 33.16 -1.29 -9.33
C ALA A 165 32.70 -2.72 -9.66
N VAL A 166 33.54 -3.54 -10.31
CA VAL A 166 33.26 -4.95 -10.57
C VAL A 166 33.09 -5.73 -9.26
N ALA A 167 33.97 -5.53 -8.29
CA ALA A 167 33.85 -6.16 -6.97
C ALA A 167 32.55 -5.75 -6.24
N LEU A 168 32.15 -4.48 -6.34
CA LEU A 168 30.88 -3.98 -5.79
C LEU A 168 29.67 -4.59 -6.49
N VAL A 169 29.70 -4.74 -7.83
CA VAL A 169 28.63 -5.39 -8.59
C VAL A 169 28.52 -6.87 -8.21
N ILE A 170 29.64 -7.59 -8.14
CA ILE A 170 29.66 -8.99 -7.69
C ILE A 170 29.11 -9.08 -6.26
N GLY A 171 29.58 -8.22 -5.35
CA GLY A 171 29.09 -8.14 -3.98
C GLY A 171 27.58 -7.88 -3.91
N ALA A 172 27.06 -6.96 -4.73
CA ALA A 172 25.63 -6.68 -4.80
C ALA A 172 24.81 -7.86 -5.34
N VAL A 173 25.31 -8.57 -6.35
CA VAL A 173 24.65 -9.79 -6.88
C VAL A 173 24.66 -10.92 -5.85
N VAL A 174 25.77 -11.11 -5.14
CA VAL A 174 25.86 -12.10 -4.05
C VAL A 174 24.89 -11.72 -2.93
N ALA A 175 24.89 -10.46 -2.49
CA ALA A 175 23.97 -9.96 -1.47
C ALA A 175 22.50 -10.15 -1.88
N ALA A 176 22.14 -9.82 -3.12
CA ALA A 176 20.79 -10.01 -3.66
C ALA A 176 20.37 -11.48 -3.75
N ARG A 177 21.31 -12.41 -3.92
CA ARG A 177 21.01 -13.85 -3.79
C ARG A 177 20.85 -14.28 -2.34
N MET A 178 21.63 -13.72 -1.43
CA MET A 178 21.58 -14.02 0.00
C MET A 178 20.29 -13.51 0.66
N THR A 179 19.62 -12.50 0.09
CA THR A 179 18.32 -12.02 0.58
C THR A 179 17.17 -12.98 0.26
N LEU A 180 17.33 -13.88 -0.73
CA LEU A 180 16.32 -14.83 -1.14
C LEU A 180 16.43 -16.15 -0.36
N ALA A 181 15.34 -16.57 0.25
CA ALA A 181 15.19 -17.83 0.96
C ALA A 181 14.41 -18.86 0.13
N ALA A 182 14.69 -20.15 0.35
CA ALA A 182 13.97 -21.26 -0.29
C ALA A 182 12.63 -21.57 0.40
N GLU A 183 12.53 -21.29 1.70
CA GLU A 183 11.34 -21.55 2.51
C GLU A 183 10.88 -20.25 3.20
N PRO A 184 9.56 -20.08 3.39
CA PRO A 184 9.02 -18.95 4.13
C PRO A 184 9.41 -19.05 5.61
N LEU A 185 9.44 -17.91 6.29
CA LEU A 185 9.60 -17.89 7.73
C LEU A 185 8.40 -18.60 8.40
N LYS A 186 8.64 -19.57 9.28
CA LYS A 186 7.58 -20.20 10.08
C LYS A 186 7.09 -19.20 11.13
N ILE A 187 6.00 -18.51 10.82
CA ILE A 187 5.35 -17.55 11.70
C ILE A 187 3.97 -18.12 12.02
N ASP A 188 3.73 -18.50 13.28
CA ASP A 188 2.39 -18.87 13.76
C ASP A 188 1.55 -17.59 13.89
N ALA A 189 1.19 -16.97 12.78
CA ALA A 189 0.26 -15.85 12.81
C ALA A 189 -1.13 -16.44 13.09
N ASP A 190 -1.61 -16.30 14.33
CA ASP A 190 -3.00 -16.63 14.65
C ASP A 190 -3.87 -15.62 13.88
N PRO A 191 -4.63 -16.04 12.87
CA PRO A 191 -5.42 -15.11 12.08
C PRO A 191 -6.47 -14.48 12.99
N MET A 192 -6.47 -13.15 13.13
CA MET A 192 -7.48 -12.46 13.91
C MET A 192 -8.89 -12.84 13.45
N SER A 193 -9.74 -13.25 14.40
CA SER A 193 -11.15 -13.49 14.14
C SER A 193 -11.85 -12.21 13.67
N MET A 194 -12.91 -12.36 12.88
CA MET A 194 -13.77 -11.22 12.49
C MET A 194 -14.39 -10.54 13.72
N ALA A 195 -14.64 -11.28 14.80
CA ALA A 195 -15.09 -10.72 16.07
C ALA A 195 -14.04 -9.76 16.66
N ASP A 196 -12.77 -10.15 16.62
CA ASP A 196 -11.66 -9.33 17.11
C ASP A 196 -11.44 -8.11 16.21
N LYS A 197 -11.53 -8.29 14.88
CA LYS A 197 -11.49 -7.16 13.92
C LYS A 197 -12.65 -6.18 14.13
N ARG A 198 -13.84 -6.67 14.48
CA ARG A 198 -15.01 -5.84 14.81
C ARG A 198 -14.83 -5.11 16.13
N LEU A 199 -14.36 -5.79 17.18
CA LEU A 199 -14.09 -5.18 18.48
C LEU A 199 -13.00 -4.10 18.35
N LEU A 200 -11.99 -4.33 17.52
CA LEU A 200 -10.97 -3.37 17.18
C LEU A 200 -11.54 -2.18 16.39
N ALA A 201 -12.31 -2.42 15.33
CA ALA A 201 -12.95 -1.37 14.55
C ALA A 201 -13.96 -0.56 15.38
N GLN A 202 -14.63 -1.19 16.34
CA GLN A 202 -15.51 -0.54 17.30
C GLN A 202 -14.71 0.30 18.29
N ARG A 203 -13.63 -0.22 18.90
CA ARG A 203 -12.72 0.60 19.72
C ARG A 203 -12.20 1.81 18.97
N ILE A 204 -11.77 1.64 17.72
CA ILE A 204 -11.32 2.75 16.86
C ILE A 204 -12.44 3.76 16.61
N ARG A 205 -13.69 3.30 16.38
CA ARG A 205 -14.85 4.18 16.17
C ARG A 205 -15.36 4.86 17.44
N ASP A 206 -15.36 4.18 18.57
CA ASP A 206 -15.81 4.72 19.87
C ASP A 206 -14.85 5.79 20.39
N THR A 207 -13.61 5.77 19.89
CA THR A 207 -12.62 6.83 20.09
C THR A 207 -13.01 8.16 19.39
N ARG A 208 -14.05 8.18 18.53
CA ARG A 208 -14.48 9.33 17.70
C ARG A 208 -15.25 10.45 18.44
N THR A 209 -15.58 10.31 19.72
CA THR A 209 -16.45 11.30 20.41
C THR A 209 -15.85 12.72 20.44
N VAL A 210 -16.73 13.73 20.27
CA VAL A 210 -16.46 15.16 19.97
C VAL A 210 -15.91 15.94 21.20
N GLY A 211 -14.93 15.39 21.91
CA GLY A 211 -14.32 15.99 23.09
C GLY A 211 -12.90 16.52 22.84
N ASN A 212 -12.47 17.48 23.65
CA ASN A 212 -11.13 18.10 23.63
C ASN A 212 -10.06 17.30 24.39
N GLU A 213 -10.37 16.07 24.79
CA GLU A 213 -9.47 15.22 25.60
C GLU A 213 -8.55 14.37 24.71
N PRO A 214 -7.26 14.19 25.07
CA PRO A 214 -6.34 13.30 24.37
C PRO A 214 -6.85 11.85 24.43
N ARG A 215 -6.83 11.16 23.29
CA ARG A 215 -7.43 9.82 23.15
C ARG A 215 -6.37 8.74 23.08
N ARG A 216 -6.59 7.65 23.79
CA ARG A 216 -5.67 6.53 23.91
C ARG A 216 -6.24 5.31 23.20
N LEU A 217 -5.46 4.72 22.30
CA LEU A 217 -5.77 3.48 21.62
C LEU A 217 -4.70 2.45 21.98
N GLN A 218 -5.09 1.41 22.69
CA GLN A 218 -4.20 0.29 22.99
C GLN A 218 -4.44 -0.83 21.98
N LEU A 219 -3.37 -1.24 21.31
CA LEU A 219 -3.35 -2.31 20.32
C LEU A 219 -2.42 -3.42 20.80
N SER A 220 -2.90 -4.66 20.79
CA SER A 220 -2.07 -5.83 21.10
C SER A 220 -1.12 -6.19 19.96
N ASP A 221 -0.09 -6.99 20.25
CA ASP A 221 0.82 -7.57 19.25
C ASP A 221 0.06 -8.24 18.08
N ALA A 222 -1.01 -8.98 18.40
CA ALA A 222 -1.84 -9.68 17.41
C ALA A 222 -2.59 -8.69 16.50
N GLU A 223 -3.13 -7.62 17.07
CA GLU A 223 -3.85 -6.57 16.33
C GLU A 223 -2.93 -5.78 15.41
N VAL A 224 -1.74 -5.42 15.89
CA VAL A 224 -0.75 -4.75 15.05
C VAL A 224 -0.24 -5.67 13.94
N SER A 225 -0.01 -6.95 14.26
CA SER A 225 0.39 -7.94 13.25
C SER A 225 -0.67 -8.11 12.17
N ALA A 226 -1.96 -8.13 12.55
CA ALA A 226 -3.05 -8.25 11.59
C ALA A 226 -3.24 -6.99 10.74
N LEU A 227 -3.09 -5.80 11.33
CA LEU A 227 -3.09 -4.53 10.59
C LEU A 227 -1.93 -4.48 9.58
N ALA A 228 -0.72 -4.86 10.01
CA ALA A 228 0.45 -4.93 9.14
C ALA A 228 0.28 -5.96 8.02
N ASN A 229 -0.24 -7.14 8.32
CA ASN A 229 -0.51 -8.17 7.31
C ASN A 229 -1.56 -7.71 6.32
N SER A 230 -2.65 -7.07 6.76
CA SER A 230 -3.66 -6.55 5.85
C SER A 230 -3.13 -5.40 4.98
N ALA A 231 -2.23 -4.57 5.51
CA ALA A 231 -1.54 -3.53 4.76
C ALA A 231 -0.56 -4.07 3.71
N LEU A 232 0.16 -5.16 4.03
CA LEU A 232 1.16 -5.82 3.18
C LEU A 232 0.54 -6.80 2.18
N GLY A 233 -0.65 -7.32 2.48
CA GLY A 233 -1.37 -8.30 1.68
C GLY A 233 -2.00 -7.78 0.42
N ARG A 234 -1.72 -6.51 0.09
CA ARG A 234 -2.36 -5.85 -1.04
C ARG A 234 -1.91 -6.38 -2.40
N GLY A 235 -0.86 -7.19 -2.42
CA GLY A 235 -0.20 -7.73 -3.61
C GLY A 235 -0.53 -9.16 -4.04
N GLY A 236 -1.43 -9.86 -3.35
CA GLY A 236 -1.75 -11.27 -3.64
C GLY A 236 -0.63 -12.29 -3.35
N ALA A 237 0.58 -11.84 -3.02
CA ALA A 237 1.68 -12.70 -2.58
C ALA A 237 1.42 -13.21 -1.16
N ALA A 238 1.69 -14.49 -0.90
CA ALA A 238 1.66 -15.05 0.46
C ALA A 238 2.64 -14.26 1.34
N HIS A 239 2.09 -13.55 2.31
CA HIS A 239 2.83 -12.71 3.25
C HIS A 239 2.40 -13.09 4.65
N VAL A 240 3.37 -13.22 5.55
CA VAL A 240 3.08 -13.41 6.97
C VAL A 240 4.04 -12.52 7.73
N GLY A 241 3.48 -11.66 8.57
CA GLY A 241 4.16 -10.72 9.42
C GLY A 241 3.71 -10.89 10.87
N ARG A 242 4.65 -10.74 11.80
CA ARG A 242 4.41 -10.66 13.23
C ARG A 242 5.18 -9.49 13.79
N ALA A 243 4.50 -8.64 14.55
CA ALA A 243 5.11 -7.62 15.38
C ALA A 243 4.97 -8.03 16.85
N HIS A 244 6.01 -7.81 17.64
CA HIS A 244 5.99 -7.98 19.08
C HIS A 244 6.61 -6.74 19.73
N PHE A 245 5.93 -6.21 20.74
CA PHE A 245 6.35 -5.02 21.46
C PHE A 245 6.89 -5.34 22.86
N LYS A 246 8.00 -4.69 23.20
CA LYS A 246 8.63 -4.68 24.52
C LYS A 246 8.87 -3.22 24.90
N PRO A 247 9.09 -2.91 26.19
CA PRO A 247 9.43 -1.55 26.59
C PRO A 247 10.58 -0.98 25.77
N ALA A 248 10.33 0.12 25.08
CA ALA A 248 11.27 0.82 24.19
C ALA A 248 11.88 -0.01 23.04
N LEU A 249 11.31 -1.18 22.70
CA LEU A 249 11.81 -2.03 21.61
C LEU A 249 10.67 -2.75 20.90
N PHE A 250 10.67 -2.68 19.57
CA PHE A 250 9.84 -3.54 18.74
C PHE A 250 10.70 -4.60 18.04
N THR A 251 10.10 -5.76 17.82
CA THR A 251 10.61 -6.79 16.91
C THR A 251 9.55 -7.09 15.87
N ALA A 252 9.93 -7.14 14.60
CA ALA A 252 9.03 -7.51 13.52
C ALA A 252 9.68 -8.55 12.61
N ASP A 253 8.97 -9.65 12.39
CA ASP A 253 9.36 -10.74 11.50
C ASP A 253 8.37 -10.77 10.33
N GLY A 254 8.86 -10.93 9.11
CA GLY A 254 8.07 -10.94 7.90
C GLY A 254 8.60 -11.93 6.88
N SER A 255 7.70 -12.54 6.12
CA SER A 255 8.02 -13.41 4.98
C SER A 255 7.12 -13.04 3.82
N MET A 256 7.68 -12.85 2.62
CA MET A 256 6.93 -12.52 1.41
C MET A 256 7.36 -13.41 0.25
N ALA A 257 6.41 -14.05 -0.44
CA ALA A 257 6.69 -14.79 -1.67
C ALA A 257 7.15 -13.85 -2.80
N MET A 258 8.21 -14.22 -3.52
CA MET A 258 8.71 -13.45 -4.65
C MET A 258 7.90 -13.75 -5.93
N PRO A 259 7.63 -12.73 -6.76
CA PRO A 259 6.97 -12.93 -8.04
C PRO A 259 7.82 -13.80 -8.98
N ASN A 260 7.17 -14.67 -9.76
CA ASN A 260 7.83 -15.66 -10.63
C ASN A 260 8.85 -15.05 -11.61
N ARG A 261 8.64 -13.79 -12.04
CA ARG A 261 9.56 -13.06 -12.92
C ARG A 261 10.91 -12.73 -12.27
N VAL A 262 10.96 -12.61 -10.95
CA VAL A 262 12.17 -12.28 -10.20
C VAL A 262 12.84 -13.55 -9.69
N ALA A 263 12.09 -14.38 -8.96
CA ALA A 263 12.60 -15.60 -8.37
C ALA A 263 11.44 -16.55 -8.03
N GLU A 264 11.10 -17.43 -8.96
CA GLU A 264 10.05 -18.44 -8.79
C GLU A 264 10.33 -19.34 -7.58
N GLY A 265 9.31 -19.52 -6.72
CA GLY A 265 9.37 -20.36 -5.54
C GLY A 265 10.35 -19.88 -4.45
N LYS A 266 10.77 -18.60 -4.48
CA LYS A 266 11.62 -17.99 -3.44
C LYS A 266 10.84 -17.04 -2.56
N PHE A 267 11.36 -16.82 -1.36
CA PHE A 267 10.78 -15.95 -0.34
C PHE A 267 11.78 -14.88 0.09
N LEU A 268 11.29 -13.68 0.37
CA LEU A 268 12.05 -12.63 1.04
C LEU A 268 11.69 -12.65 2.52
N ASN A 269 12.61 -13.15 3.32
CA ASN A 269 12.45 -13.22 4.77
C ASN A 269 13.09 -11.98 5.38
N VAL A 270 12.37 -11.24 6.21
CA VAL A 270 12.88 -10.03 6.88
C VAL A 270 12.68 -10.19 8.37
N ARG A 271 13.73 -9.94 9.15
CA ARG A 271 13.65 -9.78 10.60
C ARG A 271 14.24 -8.46 10.99
N MET A 272 13.49 -7.66 11.74
CA MET A 272 13.94 -6.36 12.20
C MET A 272 13.67 -6.16 13.68
N ALA A 273 14.52 -5.40 14.32
CA ALA A 273 14.31 -4.95 15.69
C ALA A 273 14.79 -3.50 15.81
N GLY A 274 14.07 -2.69 16.56
CA GLY A 274 14.39 -1.27 16.68
C GLY A 274 13.66 -0.58 17.80
N ARG A 275 13.81 0.73 17.83
CA ARG A 275 13.05 1.66 18.67
C ARG A 275 12.21 2.55 17.78
N VAL A 276 10.98 2.80 18.21
CA VAL A 276 10.10 3.82 17.64
C VAL A 276 9.64 4.67 18.80
N GLU A 277 9.90 5.96 18.71
CA GLU A 277 9.39 6.97 19.63
C GLU A 277 8.65 8.00 18.79
N VAL A 278 7.48 8.43 19.26
CA VAL A 278 6.74 9.54 18.68
C VAL A 278 6.45 10.50 19.81
N ASP A 279 6.84 11.75 19.62
CA ASP A 279 6.64 12.85 20.59
C ASP A 279 6.19 14.11 19.83
N ASP A 280 5.01 14.61 20.17
CA ASP A 280 4.37 15.80 19.56
C ASP A 280 4.42 15.80 18.02
N GLY A 281 4.02 14.68 17.40
CA GLY A 281 4.02 14.54 15.96
C GLY A 281 5.39 14.33 15.30
N HIS A 282 6.47 14.18 16.08
CA HIS A 282 7.80 13.86 15.57
C HIS A 282 8.12 12.37 15.73
N LEU A 283 8.34 11.67 14.62
CA LEU A 283 8.74 10.26 14.60
C LEU A 283 10.25 10.09 14.71
N GLU A 284 10.74 9.41 15.74
CA GLU A 284 12.10 8.87 15.79
C GLU A 284 12.09 7.35 15.58
N LEU A 285 12.78 6.89 14.53
CA LEU A 285 12.93 5.47 14.21
C LEU A 285 14.41 5.10 14.22
N GLU A 286 14.79 4.14 15.07
CA GLU A 286 16.15 3.61 15.14
C GLU A 286 16.14 2.09 14.97
N LEU A 287 16.74 1.57 13.90
CA LEU A 287 16.93 0.13 13.71
C LEU A 287 18.15 -0.37 14.49
N LYS A 288 17.94 -1.32 15.41
CA LYS A 288 18.99 -2.02 16.15
C LYS A 288 19.46 -3.29 15.45
N ARG A 289 18.58 -3.94 14.68
CA ARG A 289 18.89 -5.15 13.91
C ARG A 289 18.03 -5.18 12.65
N LEU A 290 18.63 -5.57 11.52
CA LEU A 290 17.93 -5.92 10.29
C LEU A 290 18.62 -7.13 9.68
N GLN A 291 17.85 -8.17 9.41
CA GLN A 291 18.26 -9.36 8.68
C GLN A 291 17.32 -9.51 7.49
N VAL A 292 17.88 -9.66 6.29
CA VAL A 292 17.13 -9.90 5.05
C VAL A 292 17.66 -11.20 4.44
N GLY A 293 16.83 -12.24 4.42
CA GLY A 293 17.23 -13.61 4.11
C GLY A 293 18.32 -14.09 5.07
N SER A 294 19.48 -14.41 4.51
CA SER A 294 20.70 -14.76 5.28
C SER A 294 21.61 -13.56 5.55
N LEU A 295 21.33 -12.40 4.97
CA LEU A 295 22.16 -11.20 5.09
C LEU A 295 21.83 -10.43 6.37
N ASN A 296 22.79 -10.38 7.30
CA ASN A 296 22.72 -9.51 8.46
C ASN A 296 23.29 -8.14 8.12
N VAL A 297 22.50 -7.08 8.30
CA VAL A 297 22.93 -5.72 8.01
C VAL A 297 23.82 -5.20 9.16
N PRO A 298 25.08 -4.80 8.88
CA PRO A 298 25.98 -4.22 9.87
C PRO A 298 25.45 -2.94 10.52
N GLN A 299 25.82 -2.68 11.78
CA GLN A 299 25.34 -1.52 12.55
C GLN A 299 25.57 -0.16 11.86
N LEU A 300 26.69 -0.02 11.14
CA LEU A 300 26.99 1.20 10.39
C LEU A 300 25.94 1.47 9.30
N LEU A 301 25.55 0.43 8.56
CA LEU A 301 24.53 0.52 7.52
C LEU A 301 23.13 0.72 8.13
N LEU A 302 22.85 0.15 9.31
CA LEU A 302 21.58 0.38 10.02
C LEU A 302 21.38 1.85 10.40
N ARG A 303 22.44 2.54 10.86
CA ARG A 303 22.36 3.98 11.18
C ARG A 303 22.03 4.81 9.95
N LEU A 304 22.63 4.47 8.80
CA LEU A 304 22.34 5.13 7.53
C LEU A 304 20.90 4.85 7.08
N LEU A 305 20.47 3.58 7.11
CA LEU A 305 19.12 3.15 6.73
C LEU A 305 18.04 3.75 7.61
N SER A 306 18.28 3.91 8.91
CA SER A 306 17.31 4.52 9.84
C SER A 306 16.98 5.95 9.42
N GLY A 307 18.01 6.72 9.03
CA GLY A 307 17.82 8.07 8.50
C GLY A 307 17.04 8.10 7.19
N THR A 308 17.37 7.19 6.27
CA THR A 308 16.67 7.07 4.99
C THR A 308 15.21 6.64 5.18
N LEU A 309 14.92 5.65 6.04
CA LEU A 309 13.57 5.17 6.31
C LEU A 309 12.70 6.24 6.96
N HIS A 310 13.25 6.98 7.93
CA HIS A 310 12.55 8.11 8.52
C HIS A 310 12.21 9.17 7.46
N ALA A 311 13.17 9.56 6.62
CA ALA A 311 12.92 10.52 5.54
C ALA A 311 11.85 10.00 4.56
N MET A 312 11.90 8.72 4.18
CA MET A 312 10.91 8.11 3.29
C MET A 312 9.50 8.04 3.89
N LEU A 313 9.39 7.70 5.18
CA LEU A 313 8.11 7.69 5.89
C LEU A 313 7.54 9.11 5.99
N MET A 314 8.39 10.08 6.33
CA MET A 314 7.96 11.47 6.50
C MET A 314 7.74 12.19 5.17
N ASP A 315 8.33 11.76 4.04
CA ASP A 315 8.04 12.31 2.71
C ASP A 315 6.59 12.02 2.29
N ASP A 316 5.94 11.00 2.88
CA ASP A 316 4.57 10.64 2.58
C ASP A 316 3.54 11.48 3.36
N PRO A 317 2.66 12.26 2.70
CA PRO A 317 1.63 13.07 3.35
C PRO A 317 0.62 12.29 4.18
N GLN A 318 0.26 11.06 3.77
CA GLN A 318 -0.66 10.24 4.54
C GLN A 318 0.01 9.74 5.82
N VAL A 319 1.25 9.25 5.72
CA VAL A 319 2.02 8.80 6.89
C VAL A 319 2.34 9.98 7.79
N ARG A 320 2.81 11.10 7.23
CA ARG A 320 3.09 12.34 7.96
C ARG A 320 1.86 12.82 8.71
N GLN A 321 0.69 12.87 8.06
CA GLN A 321 -0.55 13.27 8.70
C GLN A 321 -0.96 12.34 9.85
N ILE A 322 -0.76 11.02 9.70
CA ILE A 322 -1.01 10.06 10.77
C ILE A 322 -0.05 10.28 11.93
N ILE A 323 1.24 10.48 11.66
CA ILE A 323 2.26 10.73 12.68
C ILE A 323 2.02 12.07 13.39
N GLU A 324 1.72 13.15 12.67
CA GLU A 324 1.38 14.47 13.23
C GLU A 324 0.12 14.43 14.10
N ALA A 325 -0.80 13.50 13.83
CA ALA A 325 -1.99 13.28 14.65
C ALA A 325 -1.70 12.52 15.96
N ILE A 326 -0.51 11.93 16.09
CA ILE A 326 -0.09 11.16 17.26
C ILE A 326 0.69 12.08 18.20
N ASP A 327 0.16 12.20 19.42
CA ASP A 327 0.80 12.92 20.52
C ASP A 327 1.97 12.12 21.09
N SER A 328 1.72 10.85 21.45
CA SER A 328 2.77 9.97 21.96
C SER A 328 2.51 8.49 21.68
N VAL A 329 3.59 7.71 21.55
CA VAL A 329 3.54 6.24 21.43
C VAL A 329 4.28 5.62 22.60
N ARG A 330 3.58 4.80 23.39
CA ARG A 330 4.17 4.03 24.48
C ARG A 330 4.13 2.54 24.14
N MET A 331 5.29 1.90 24.22
CA MET A 331 5.41 0.45 24.05
C MET A 331 5.31 -0.24 25.40
N GLU A 332 4.36 -1.16 25.52
CA GLU A 332 4.17 -2.02 26.68
C GLU A 332 4.50 -3.48 26.32
N PRO A 333 4.70 -4.37 27.31
CA PRO A 333 4.86 -5.79 27.02
C PRO A 333 3.61 -6.35 26.31
N GLY A 334 3.76 -6.72 25.03
CA GLY A 334 2.69 -7.33 24.23
C GLY A 334 1.64 -6.36 23.67
N ALA A 335 1.84 -5.05 23.83
CA ALA A 335 0.92 -4.03 23.34
C ALA A 335 1.62 -2.70 23.03
N ILE A 336 0.97 -1.89 22.21
CA ILE A 336 1.35 -0.50 21.92
C ILE A 336 0.17 0.40 22.28
N GLU A 337 0.44 1.42 23.09
CA GLU A 337 -0.50 2.49 23.40
C GLU A 337 -0.17 3.70 22.53
N VAL A 338 -1.14 4.11 21.71
CA VAL A 338 -1.04 5.29 20.85
C VAL A 338 -1.96 6.38 21.41
N VAL A 339 -1.38 7.53 21.75
CA VAL A 339 -2.11 8.71 22.18
C VAL A 339 -2.23 9.65 21.00
N PHE A 340 -3.46 10.08 20.69
CA PHE A 340 -3.75 10.98 19.58
C PHE A 340 -4.10 12.39 20.08
N GLN A 341 -3.73 13.38 19.29
CA GLN A 341 -4.12 14.77 19.50
C GLN A 341 -5.65 14.94 19.44
N PRO A 342 -6.24 15.87 20.23
CA PRO A 342 -7.68 16.11 20.23
C PRO A 342 -8.24 16.42 18.83
N GLY A 343 -9.31 15.73 18.44
CA GLY A 343 -9.99 15.94 17.15
C GLY A 343 -9.39 15.23 15.93
N ALA A 344 -8.14 14.73 16.02
CA ALA A 344 -7.41 14.18 14.88
C ALA A 344 -8.00 12.85 14.33
N LEU A 345 -8.56 12.00 15.21
CA LEU A 345 -9.20 10.73 14.81
C LEU A 345 -10.46 10.91 13.96
N SER A 346 -11.17 12.03 14.11
CA SER A 346 -12.58 12.13 13.71
C SER A 346 -12.84 12.38 12.21
N ARG A 347 -11.87 12.97 11.50
CA ARG A 347 -12.07 13.45 10.12
C ARG A 347 -11.43 12.59 9.03
N GLN A 348 -10.29 11.93 9.27
CA GLN A 348 -9.50 11.31 8.19
C GLN A 348 -8.82 9.97 8.52
N ILE A 349 -8.54 9.64 9.79
CA ILE A 349 -7.75 8.44 10.17
C ILE A 349 -8.60 7.16 10.28
N VAL A 350 -9.83 7.27 10.79
CA VAL A 350 -10.74 6.13 10.96
C VAL A 350 -11.12 5.46 9.62
N PRO A 351 -11.45 6.19 8.53
CA PRO A 351 -11.65 5.58 7.22
C PRO A 351 -10.44 4.78 6.74
N SER A 352 -9.22 5.33 6.89
CA SER A 352 -7.98 4.69 6.46
C SER A 352 -7.67 3.42 7.27
N LEU A 353 -7.86 3.44 8.59
CA LEU A 353 -7.71 2.25 9.44
C LEU A 353 -8.79 1.19 9.16
N ALA A 354 -10.02 1.60 8.88
CA ALA A 354 -11.09 0.68 8.48
C ALA A 354 -10.80 0.04 7.11
N GLN A 355 -10.29 0.81 6.14
CA GLN A 355 -9.88 0.30 4.83
C GLN A 355 -8.76 -0.73 4.97
N LEU A 356 -7.78 -0.49 5.86
CA LEU A 356 -6.70 -1.43 6.16
C LEU A 356 -7.19 -2.73 6.79
N LEU A 357 -8.27 -2.72 7.58
CA LEU A 357 -8.81 -3.93 8.23
C LEU A 357 -9.72 -4.78 7.33
N TRP A 358 -10.35 -4.17 6.32
CA TRP A 358 -11.44 -4.77 5.55
C TRP A 358 -11.18 -4.95 4.04
N SER A 359 -10.23 -4.22 3.44
CA SER A 359 -10.00 -4.29 1.99
C SER A 359 -9.38 -5.62 1.54
N ARG A 360 -9.92 -6.16 0.44
CA ARG A 360 -9.35 -7.29 -0.33
C ARG A 360 -9.01 -6.82 -1.74
N PRO A 361 -7.76 -6.42 -2.00
CA PRO A 361 -7.38 -5.72 -3.23
C PRO A 361 -7.29 -6.61 -4.47
N ASP A 362 -7.23 -7.94 -4.32
CA ASP A 362 -7.48 -8.87 -5.42
C ASP A 362 -8.89 -8.66 -6.01
N VAL A 363 -9.86 -8.31 -5.16
CA VAL A 363 -11.26 -8.10 -5.56
C VAL A 363 -11.50 -6.68 -6.10
N SER A 364 -10.77 -5.66 -5.66
CA SER A 364 -11.03 -4.25 -6.03
C SER A 364 -10.76 -3.96 -7.51
N LEU A 365 -9.62 -4.40 -8.03
CA LEU A 365 -9.24 -4.23 -9.43
C LEU A 365 -10.29 -4.86 -10.35
N GLU A 366 -10.63 -6.10 -10.06
CA GLU A 366 -11.63 -6.86 -10.80
C GLU A 366 -13.00 -6.19 -10.70
N THR A 367 -13.41 -5.75 -9.50
CA THR A 367 -14.67 -5.02 -9.28
C THR A 367 -14.76 -3.78 -10.16
N GLY A 368 -13.65 -3.06 -10.38
CA GLY A 368 -13.59 -1.90 -11.26
C GLY A 368 -13.77 -2.23 -12.74
N VAL A 369 -13.34 -3.41 -13.18
CA VAL A 369 -13.65 -3.92 -14.54
C VAL A 369 -15.15 -4.13 -14.69
N TYR A 370 -15.80 -4.78 -13.71
CA TYR A 370 -17.24 -5.01 -13.73
C TYR A 370 -18.06 -3.72 -13.64
N LEU A 371 -17.68 -2.78 -12.77
CA LEU A 371 -18.38 -1.49 -12.66
C LEU A 371 -18.38 -0.74 -13.99
N ARG A 372 -17.20 -0.61 -14.63
CA ARG A 372 -17.09 0.03 -15.96
C ARG A 372 -17.93 -0.71 -17.01
N HIS A 373 -17.90 -2.04 -17.00
CA HIS A 373 -18.70 -2.85 -17.93
C HIS A 373 -20.21 -2.62 -17.75
N LEU A 374 -20.69 -2.64 -16.50
CA LEU A 374 -22.10 -2.45 -16.17
C LEU A 374 -22.57 -1.03 -16.50
N ILE A 375 -21.79 -0.01 -16.16
CA ILE A 375 -22.11 1.39 -16.46
C ILE A 375 -22.16 1.64 -17.98
N ALA A 376 -21.22 1.09 -18.73
CA ALA A 376 -21.20 1.22 -20.18
C ALA A 376 -22.40 0.54 -20.85
N GLY A 377 -22.79 -0.65 -20.38
CA GLY A 377 -23.93 -1.41 -20.91
C GLY A 377 -25.29 -0.84 -20.49
N TYR A 378 -25.37 -0.13 -19.37
CA TYR A 378 -26.64 0.30 -18.78
C TYR A 378 -27.50 1.17 -19.70
N LYS A 379 -26.88 2.11 -20.45
CA LYS A 379 -27.61 3.05 -21.33
C LYS A 379 -28.40 2.35 -22.44
N GLN A 380 -28.05 1.11 -22.76
CA GLN A 380 -28.68 0.32 -23.82
C GLN A 380 -29.85 -0.53 -23.30
N LEU A 381 -30.12 -0.53 -21.98
CA LEU A 381 -31.14 -1.35 -21.36
C LEU A 381 -32.51 -0.64 -21.28
N PRO A 382 -33.62 -1.33 -21.65
CA PRO A 382 -34.98 -0.81 -21.49
C PRO A 382 -35.27 -0.36 -20.06
N ALA A 383 -36.08 0.69 -19.87
CA ALA A 383 -36.46 1.23 -18.56
C ALA A 383 -37.57 0.43 -17.88
N ASP A 384 -37.31 -0.85 -17.64
CA ASP A 384 -38.26 -1.77 -17.02
C ASP A 384 -37.58 -2.70 -15.99
N ASP A 385 -38.39 -3.51 -15.32
CA ASP A 385 -37.97 -4.52 -14.33
C ASP A 385 -36.97 -5.55 -14.90
N SER A 386 -36.87 -5.71 -16.22
CA SER A 386 -35.89 -6.64 -16.81
C SER A 386 -34.46 -6.17 -16.60
N ARG A 387 -34.23 -4.88 -16.26
CA ARG A 387 -32.90 -4.33 -15.95
C ARG A 387 -32.15 -5.12 -14.89
N PHE A 388 -32.83 -5.54 -13.81
CA PHE A 388 -32.21 -6.31 -12.74
C PHE A 388 -31.57 -7.58 -13.31
N GLY A 389 -32.36 -8.37 -14.04
CA GLY A 389 -31.91 -9.62 -14.63
C GLY A 389 -30.85 -9.43 -15.71
N ARG A 390 -30.99 -8.40 -16.56
CA ARG A 390 -30.04 -8.09 -17.63
C ARG A 390 -28.68 -7.63 -17.11
N LEU A 391 -28.63 -6.82 -16.05
CA LEU A 391 -27.37 -6.42 -15.42
C LEU A 391 -26.67 -7.60 -14.75
N LEU A 392 -27.44 -8.45 -14.05
CA LEU A 392 -26.91 -9.67 -13.47
C LEU A 392 -26.37 -10.63 -14.55
N GLN A 393 -27.13 -10.83 -15.64
CA GLN A 393 -26.69 -11.60 -16.80
C GLN A 393 -25.38 -11.04 -17.38
N SER A 394 -25.32 -9.73 -17.59
CA SER A 394 -24.16 -9.05 -18.16
C SER A 394 -22.91 -9.26 -17.31
N ALA A 395 -23.03 -9.07 -15.99
CA ALA A 395 -21.94 -9.31 -15.05
C ALA A 395 -21.43 -10.76 -15.11
N PHE A 396 -22.33 -11.75 -15.03
CA PHE A 396 -21.92 -13.16 -15.02
C PHE A 396 -21.49 -13.70 -16.39
N ALA A 397 -21.95 -13.10 -17.49
CA ALA A 397 -21.43 -13.38 -18.83
C ALA A 397 -19.96 -12.91 -18.97
N LEU A 398 -19.64 -11.74 -18.44
CA LEU A 398 -18.25 -11.26 -18.37
C LEU A 398 -17.41 -12.17 -17.46
N ALA A 399 -17.93 -12.57 -16.30
CA ALA A 399 -17.26 -13.49 -15.39
C ALA A 399 -16.97 -14.85 -16.03
N ALA A 400 -17.92 -15.43 -16.77
CA ALA A 400 -17.70 -16.66 -17.52
C ALA A 400 -16.54 -16.54 -18.53
N LYS A 401 -16.43 -15.40 -19.22
CA LYS A 401 -15.37 -15.14 -20.19
C LYS A 401 -13.99 -14.99 -19.53
N ARG A 402 -13.92 -14.25 -18.42
CA ARG A 402 -12.65 -13.97 -17.70
C ARG A 402 -12.16 -15.19 -16.92
N SER A 403 -13.06 -16.02 -16.43
CA SER A 403 -12.75 -17.27 -15.72
C SER A 403 -12.08 -18.35 -16.58
N ALA A 404 -11.87 -18.10 -17.88
CA ALA A 404 -11.03 -18.94 -18.74
C ALA A 404 -9.55 -18.88 -18.34
N THR A 405 -9.09 -17.72 -17.84
CA THR A 405 -7.69 -17.49 -17.43
C THR A 405 -7.56 -17.11 -15.95
N ASN A 406 -8.64 -16.69 -15.31
CA ASN A 406 -8.67 -16.21 -13.94
C ASN A 406 -9.45 -17.16 -13.01
N ASP A 407 -9.32 -16.96 -11.69
CA ASP A 407 -10.09 -17.73 -10.70
C ASP A 407 -11.60 -17.39 -10.80
N PRO A 408 -12.47 -18.38 -11.08
CA PRO A 408 -13.91 -18.14 -11.16
C PRO A 408 -14.55 -17.65 -9.86
N ILE A 409 -13.98 -17.97 -8.69
CA ILE A 409 -14.49 -17.47 -7.41
C ILE A 409 -14.24 -15.98 -7.31
N LEU A 410 -13.02 -15.53 -7.63
CA LEU A 410 -12.64 -14.12 -7.64
C LEU A 410 -13.50 -13.31 -8.61
N GLU A 411 -13.69 -13.79 -9.84
CA GLU A 411 -14.51 -13.13 -10.86
C GLU A 411 -15.98 -12.97 -10.41
N ASN A 412 -16.55 -13.99 -9.76
CA ASN A 412 -17.90 -13.91 -9.22
C ASN A 412 -18.02 -12.95 -8.03
N ARG A 413 -17.02 -12.91 -7.14
CA ARG A 413 -16.96 -11.94 -6.04
C ARG A 413 -16.95 -10.52 -6.59
N ALA A 414 -16.08 -10.25 -7.55
CA ALA A 414 -15.95 -8.94 -8.18
C ALA A 414 -17.23 -8.50 -8.90
N ALA A 415 -17.87 -9.41 -9.64
CA ALA A 415 -19.16 -9.16 -10.29
C ALA A 415 -20.26 -8.76 -9.28
N LEU A 416 -20.37 -9.51 -8.18
CA LEU A 416 -21.37 -9.27 -7.14
C LEU A 416 -21.09 -7.98 -6.35
N PHE A 417 -19.83 -7.67 -6.03
CA PHE A 417 -19.49 -6.38 -5.40
C PHE A 417 -19.79 -5.20 -6.32
N ALA A 418 -19.50 -5.32 -7.62
CA ALA A 418 -19.82 -4.26 -8.57
C ALA A 418 -21.34 -4.00 -8.65
N LEU A 419 -22.14 -5.07 -8.71
CA LEU A 419 -23.60 -4.97 -8.65
C LEU A 419 -24.08 -4.39 -7.32
N ALA A 420 -23.46 -4.73 -6.20
CA ALA A 420 -23.84 -4.21 -4.89
C ALA A 420 -23.48 -2.75 -4.67
N ILE A 421 -22.34 -2.30 -5.17
CA ILE A 421 -21.96 -0.90 -5.15
C ILE A 421 -22.91 -0.09 -6.04
N LEU A 422 -23.26 -0.61 -7.22
CA LEU A 422 -24.07 0.10 -8.21
C LEU A 422 -25.59 0.08 -7.94
N LEU A 423 -26.11 -1.05 -7.47
CA LEU A 423 -27.56 -1.28 -7.31
C LEU A 423 -27.99 -1.35 -5.84
N GLY A 424 -27.04 -1.61 -4.93
CA GLY A 424 -27.27 -1.65 -3.49
C GLY A 424 -27.00 -0.30 -2.84
N HIS A 425 -25.72 0.03 -2.63
CA HIS A 425 -25.35 1.30 -2.02
C HIS A 425 -23.88 1.68 -2.29
N PRO A 426 -23.56 2.93 -2.70
CA PRO A 426 -22.18 3.38 -2.93
C PRO A 426 -21.27 3.27 -1.70
N ARG A 427 -21.83 3.36 -0.49
CA ARG A 427 -21.07 3.16 0.78
C ARG A 427 -20.45 1.77 0.94
N LEU A 428 -20.74 0.81 0.06
CA LEU A 428 -20.06 -0.48 0.04
C LEU A 428 -18.67 -0.42 -0.60
N GLU A 429 -18.39 0.61 -1.41
CA GLU A 429 -17.12 0.77 -2.12
C GLU A 429 -15.89 0.70 -1.18
N PRO A 430 -15.83 1.44 -0.06
CA PRO A 430 -14.63 1.45 0.79
C PRO A 430 -14.29 0.08 1.40
N PHE A 431 -15.26 -0.85 1.47
CA PHE A 431 -15.04 -2.22 1.97
C PHE A 431 -14.41 -3.15 0.94
N VAL A 432 -14.44 -2.76 -0.34
CA VAL A 432 -13.83 -3.49 -1.45
C VAL A 432 -12.48 -2.85 -1.81
N GLY A 433 -12.45 -1.53 -1.93
CA GLY A 433 -11.30 -0.69 -2.31
C GLY A 433 -11.77 0.59 -3.00
N GLU A 434 -10.89 1.53 -3.34
CA GLU A 434 -11.27 2.65 -4.19
C GLU A 434 -11.47 2.14 -5.62
N VAL A 435 -12.72 2.11 -6.10
CA VAL A 435 -13.07 1.55 -7.41
C VAL A 435 -13.68 2.61 -8.33
N PHE A 436 -14.31 3.63 -7.77
CA PHE A 436 -14.73 4.82 -8.46
C PHE A 436 -13.61 5.86 -8.50
N ASP A 437 -13.32 6.34 -9.70
CA ASP A 437 -12.79 7.68 -9.86
C ASP A 437 -13.95 8.70 -9.92
N SER A 438 -13.63 9.99 -9.81
CA SER A 438 -14.63 11.08 -9.85
C SER A 438 -15.45 11.09 -11.14
N SER A 439 -14.89 10.59 -12.25
CA SER A 439 -15.59 10.50 -13.54
C SER A 439 -16.57 9.32 -13.59
N LEU A 440 -16.21 8.18 -12.98
CA LEU A 440 -17.02 6.97 -12.94
C LEU A 440 -18.17 7.13 -11.95
N GLN A 441 -17.94 7.83 -10.83
CA GLN A 441 -18.99 8.18 -9.87
C GLN A 441 -20.07 9.06 -10.51
N ALA A 442 -19.67 10.07 -11.29
CA ALA A 442 -20.60 10.92 -12.04
C ALA A 442 -21.41 10.12 -13.09
N GLN A 443 -20.80 9.12 -13.71
CA GLN A 443 -21.48 8.22 -14.65
C GLN A 443 -22.38 7.19 -13.98
N ALA A 444 -22.08 6.78 -12.76
CA ALA A 444 -22.87 5.83 -11.97
C ALA A 444 -24.06 6.48 -11.28
N ALA A 445 -23.99 7.76 -10.91
CA ALA A 445 -25.03 8.47 -10.19
C ALA A 445 -26.45 8.36 -10.82
N PRO A 446 -26.63 8.42 -12.16
CA PRO A 446 -27.94 8.25 -12.79
C PRO A 446 -28.50 6.83 -12.74
N LEU A 447 -27.68 5.83 -12.37
CA LEU A 447 -28.06 4.42 -12.28
C LEU A 447 -28.56 4.08 -10.87
N LEU A 448 -28.09 4.83 -9.86
CA LEU A 448 -28.52 4.65 -8.48
C LEU A 448 -30.04 4.81 -8.37
N ASN A 449 -30.68 3.91 -7.65
CA ASN A 449 -32.11 3.95 -7.35
C ASN A 449 -33.07 3.80 -8.54
N THR A 450 -32.60 3.33 -9.70
CA THR A 450 -33.43 3.19 -10.91
C THR A 450 -33.77 1.75 -11.29
N VAL A 451 -33.10 0.76 -10.67
CA VAL A 451 -33.32 -0.65 -10.95
C VAL A 451 -34.20 -1.25 -9.86
N THR A 452 -35.29 -1.87 -10.31
CA THR A 452 -36.33 -2.49 -9.49
C THR A 452 -36.26 -4.01 -9.57
N LEU A 453 -36.57 -4.66 -8.46
CA LEU A 453 -36.81 -6.09 -8.36
C LEU A 453 -38.31 -6.27 -8.06
N ARG A 454 -39.07 -6.79 -9.03
CA ARG A 454 -40.54 -6.88 -8.97
C ARG A 454 -41.21 -5.53 -8.63
N GLY A 455 -40.80 -4.47 -9.31
CA GLY A 455 -41.33 -3.11 -9.17
C GLY A 455 -40.79 -2.34 -7.97
N ARG A 456 -39.94 -2.95 -7.14
CA ARG A 456 -39.45 -2.37 -5.88
C ARG A 456 -37.94 -2.13 -5.89
N HIS A 457 -37.53 -0.90 -5.62
CA HIS A 457 -36.12 -0.53 -5.59
C HIS A 457 -35.44 -0.91 -4.26
N ASP A 458 -36.16 -0.76 -3.16
CA ASP A 458 -35.79 -1.22 -1.83
C ASP A 458 -35.41 -2.72 -1.83
N TRP A 459 -36.18 -3.58 -2.50
CA TRP A 459 -35.82 -5.00 -2.63
C TRP A 459 -34.51 -5.23 -3.41
N THR A 460 -34.25 -4.46 -4.47
CA THR A 460 -32.94 -4.50 -5.17
C THR A 460 -31.81 -4.18 -4.19
N ARG A 461 -32.01 -3.16 -3.36
CA ARG A 461 -31.03 -2.74 -2.36
C ARG A 461 -30.78 -3.81 -1.31
N HIS A 462 -31.85 -4.32 -0.69
CA HIS A 462 -31.78 -5.40 0.29
C HIS A 462 -31.05 -6.63 -0.26
N PHE A 463 -31.38 -7.02 -1.49
CA PHE A 463 -30.76 -8.15 -2.18
C PHE A 463 -29.25 -7.97 -2.33
N TYR A 464 -28.81 -6.89 -2.97
CA TYR A 464 -27.39 -6.75 -3.28
C TYR A 464 -26.53 -6.33 -2.09
N VAL A 465 -27.06 -5.54 -1.15
CA VAL A 465 -26.34 -5.24 0.10
C VAL A 465 -26.10 -6.54 0.87
N SER A 466 -27.13 -7.37 1.05
CA SER A 466 -27.00 -8.67 1.75
C SER A 466 -26.07 -9.64 1.02
N ALA A 467 -26.06 -9.63 -0.31
CA ALA A 467 -25.10 -10.39 -1.10
C ALA A 467 -23.66 -9.95 -0.81
N ALA A 468 -23.37 -8.64 -0.82
CA ALA A 468 -22.03 -8.12 -0.52
C ALA A 468 -21.59 -8.42 0.92
N LEU A 469 -22.48 -8.26 1.90
CA LEU A 469 -22.19 -8.58 3.30
C LEU A 469 -21.87 -10.08 3.50
N ALA A 470 -22.55 -10.96 2.77
CA ALA A 470 -22.25 -12.39 2.76
C ALA A 470 -20.86 -12.71 2.15
N LEU A 471 -20.37 -11.90 1.21
CA LEU A 471 -19.04 -12.07 0.62
C LEU A 471 -17.91 -11.51 1.50
N LEU A 472 -18.19 -10.48 2.30
CA LEU A 472 -17.22 -9.90 3.24
C LEU A 472 -16.94 -10.85 4.42
N SER A 473 -17.89 -11.73 4.78
CA SER A 473 -17.79 -12.69 5.89
C SER A 473 -17.14 -14.01 5.45
N ASN A 474 -15.85 -14.19 5.73
CA ASN A 474 -15.11 -15.34 5.18
C ASN A 474 -15.29 -16.68 5.91
N GLU A 475 -15.89 -16.78 7.11
CA GLU A 475 -16.18 -18.05 7.80
C GLU A 475 -17.40 -17.97 8.74
N SER A 476 -17.94 -19.17 9.07
CA SER A 476 -19.13 -19.52 9.87
C SER A 476 -20.49 -18.88 9.53
N THR A 477 -21.54 -19.71 9.48
CA THR A 477 -22.93 -19.28 9.24
C THR A 477 -23.45 -18.32 10.32
N SER A 478 -22.85 -18.36 11.52
CA SER A 478 -23.24 -17.53 12.68
C SER A 478 -22.83 -16.06 12.50
N ASP A 479 -21.65 -15.82 11.93
CA ASP A 479 -21.12 -14.47 11.70
C ASP A 479 -21.89 -13.72 10.60
N ARG A 480 -22.45 -14.48 9.65
CA ARG A 480 -23.31 -13.99 8.56
C ARG A 480 -24.65 -13.47 9.07
N VAL A 481 -25.26 -14.20 10.01
CA VAL A 481 -26.56 -13.86 10.60
C VAL A 481 -26.47 -12.60 11.49
N GLY A 482 -25.36 -12.42 12.21
CA GLY A 482 -25.16 -11.23 13.06
C GLY A 482 -25.04 -9.92 12.29
N LEU A 483 -24.44 -9.92 11.10
CA LEU A 483 -24.28 -8.71 10.27
C LEU A 483 -25.58 -8.31 9.55
N LEU A 484 -26.41 -9.31 9.20
CA LEU A 484 -27.76 -9.10 8.65
C LEU A 484 -28.72 -8.54 9.72
N LYS A 485 -28.62 -9.00 10.97
CA LYS A 485 -29.38 -8.44 12.10
C LYS A 485 -29.06 -6.95 12.34
N GLU A 486 -27.79 -6.55 12.27
CA GLU A 486 -27.40 -5.14 12.43
C GLU A 486 -27.93 -4.25 11.29
N GLN A 487 -28.05 -4.76 10.06
CA GLN A 487 -28.69 -4.03 8.95
C GLN A 487 -30.19 -3.82 9.23
N GLU A 488 -30.88 -4.83 9.75
CA GLU A 488 -32.29 -4.74 10.14
C GLU A 488 -32.48 -3.74 11.30
N ASP A 489 -31.60 -3.77 12.31
CA ASP A 489 -31.67 -2.88 13.48
C ASP A 489 -31.30 -1.41 13.17
N SER A 490 -30.42 -1.16 12.19
CA SER A 490 -29.95 0.19 11.82
C SER A 490 -30.97 1.02 11.01
N GLN A 491 -32.06 0.41 10.56
CA GLN A 491 -33.08 1.06 9.71
C GLN A 491 -34.25 1.68 10.49
N GLY A 492 -34.04 1.97 11.79
CA GLY A 492 -35.05 2.39 12.79
C GLY A 492 -36.01 3.54 12.42
N GLY A 493 -36.92 3.31 11.47
CA GLY A 493 -37.92 4.28 11.05
C GLY A 493 -39.11 3.76 10.24
N SER A 494 -39.04 2.59 9.57
CA SER A 494 -40.12 2.11 8.67
C SER A 494 -40.94 0.90 9.18
N GLY A 495 -40.54 0.27 10.30
CA GLY A 495 -41.16 -0.98 10.75
C GLY A 495 -40.51 -2.23 10.13
N PHE A 496 -40.82 -3.40 10.68
CA PHE A 496 -40.24 -4.70 10.31
C PHE A 496 -40.97 -5.31 9.09
N SER A 497 -40.22 -5.88 8.14
CA SER A 497 -40.75 -6.48 6.90
C SER A 497 -40.19 -7.88 6.62
N PHE A 498 -41.09 -8.87 6.50
CA PHE A 498 -40.70 -10.22 6.07
C PHE A 498 -40.36 -10.28 4.57
N ALA A 499 -40.89 -9.36 3.76
CA ALA A 499 -40.52 -9.27 2.35
C ALA A 499 -39.05 -8.81 2.17
N ASP A 500 -38.60 -7.87 3.02
CA ASP A 500 -37.20 -7.46 3.05
C ASP A 500 -36.28 -8.60 3.51
N MET A 501 -36.72 -9.43 4.47
CA MET A 501 -35.99 -10.64 4.87
C MET A 501 -35.83 -11.63 3.72
N LEU A 502 -36.88 -11.80 2.89
CA LEU A 502 -36.80 -12.64 1.70
C LEU A 502 -35.79 -12.07 0.69
N ALA A 503 -35.77 -10.74 0.49
CA ALA A 503 -34.80 -10.08 -0.40
C ALA A 503 -33.36 -10.26 0.11
N ASN A 504 -33.13 -10.03 1.40
CA ASN A 504 -31.85 -10.27 2.06
C ASN A 504 -31.38 -11.71 1.84
N SER A 505 -32.25 -12.67 2.15
CA SER A 505 -31.95 -14.11 2.08
C SER A 505 -31.68 -14.60 0.66
N ALA A 506 -32.43 -14.09 -0.33
CA ALA A 506 -32.20 -14.40 -1.74
C ALA A 506 -30.84 -13.89 -2.23
N GLY A 507 -30.46 -12.66 -1.85
CA GLY A 507 -29.15 -12.08 -2.16
C GLY A 507 -28.00 -12.87 -1.54
N THR A 508 -28.11 -13.22 -0.26
CA THR A 508 -27.14 -14.07 0.43
C THR A 508 -27.03 -15.45 -0.22
N ARG A 509 -28.16 -16.09 -0.57
CA ARG A 509 -28.16 -17.40 -1.25
C ARG A 509 -27.40 -17.34 -2.57
N LEU A 510 -27.63 -16.33 -3.40
CA LEU A 510 -26.92 -16.16 -4.67
C LEU A 510 -25.41 -16.02 -4.44
N ALA A 511 -25.01 -15.14 -3.52
CA ALA A 511 -23.60 -14.90 -3.21
C ALA A 511 -22.90 -16.20 -2.79
N LEU A 512 -23.49 -16.93 -1.85
CA LEU A 512 -22.93 -18.19 -1.36
C LEU A 512 -22.87 -19.27 -2.45
N ALA A 513 -23.90 -19.39 -3.29
CA ALA A 513 -23.89 -20.33 -4.41
C ALA A 513 -22.79 -19.99 -5.43
N ALA A 514 -22.61 -18.70 -5.73
CA ALA A 514 -21.65 -18.21 -6.71
C ALA A 514 -20.19 -18.33 -6.27
N THR A 515 -19.90 -18.40 -4.97
CA THR A 515 -18.53 -18.35 -4.44
C THR A 515 -18.14 -19.54 -3.56
N ARG A 516 -18.96 -20.60 -3.51
CA ARG A 516 -18.71 -21.78 -2.66
C ARG A 516 -17.43 -22.52 -3.02
N ASP A 517 -17.25 -22.82 -4.30
CA ASP A 517 -16.09 -23.51 -4.86
C ASP A 517 -16.00 -23.20 -6.37
N ALA A 518 -14.87 -23.54 -7.01
CA ALA A 518 -14.63 -23.21 -8.41
C ALA A 518 -15.59 -23.91 -9.39
N THR A 519 -16.18 -25.05 -9.00
CA THR A 519 -17.16 -25.78 -9.84
C THR A 519 -18.53 -25.10 -9.75
N ALA A 520 -18.96 -24.76 -8.54
CA ALA A 520 -20.17 -23.99 -8.29
C ALA A 520 -20.11 -22.62 -8.98
N ALA A 521 -18.97 -21.93 -8.85
CA ALA A 521 -18.77 -20.63 -9.46
C ALA A 521 -18.98 -20.65 -10.98
N ARG A 522 -18.39 -21.64 -11.68
CA ARG A 522 -18.57 -21.82 -13.13
C ARG A 522 -19.98 -22.24 -13.52
N ARG A 523 -20.65 -23.03 -12.68
CA ARG A 523 -22.04 -23.42 -12.90
C ARG A 523 -22.97 -22.21 -12.85
N VAL A 524 -22.82 -21.37 -11.82
CA VAL A 524 -23.60 -20.12 -11.68
C VAL A 524 -23.33 -19.18 -12.84
N GLN A 525 -22.06 -18.98 -13.24
CA GLN A 525 -21.69 -18.21 -14.42
C GLN A 525 -22.40 -18.71 -15.68
N THR A 526 -22.34 -20.03 -15.93
CA THR A 526 -22.96 -20.65 -17.11
C THR A 526 -24.48 -20.49 -17.10
N ARG A 527 -25.13 -20.65 -15.93
CA ARG A 527 -26.57 -20.47 -15.78
C ARG A 527 -26.98 -19.04 -16.04
N LEU A 528 -26.35 -18.07 -15.37
CA LEU A 528 -26.76 -16.66 -15.44
C LEU A 528 -26.40 -16.00 -16.78
N ALA A 529 -25.32 -16.43 -17.44
CA ALA A 529 -24.95 -15.92 -18.77
C ALA A 529 -26.00 -16.22 -19.87
N ARG A 530 -26.77 -17.32 -19.72
CA ARG A 530 -27.81 -17.74 -20.68
C ARG A 530 -29.10 -16.91 -20.59
N GLY A 531 -29.23 -16.05 -19.60
CA GLY A 531 -30.42 -15.26 -19.34
C GLY A 531 -30.95 -15.48 -17.93
N VAL A 532 -31.53 -14.44 -17.34
CA VAL A 532 -32.01 -14.44 -15.96
C VAL A 532 -33.53 -14.41 -15.93
N ASN A 533 -34.12 -15.44 -15.32
CA ASN A 533 -35.52 -15.41 -14.92
C ASN A 533 -35.60 -15.03 -13.44
N ILE A 534 -36.34 -13.97 -13.11
CA ILE A 534 -36.46 -13.48 -11.73
C ILE A 534 -37.11 -14.53 -10.82
N ASP A 535 -38.05 -15.33 -11.33
CA ASP A 535 -38.72 -16.37 -10.54
C ASP A 535 -37.75 -17.48 -10.07
N GLU A 536 -36.58 -17.60 -10.69
CA GLU A 536 -35.53 -18.55 -10.29
C GLU A 536 -34.56 -18.00 -9.25
N LEU A 537 -34.60 -16.69 -8.99
CA LEU A 537 -33.70 -16.00 -8.06
C LEU A 537 -34.44 -15.43 -6.84
N PHE A 538 -35.65 -14.91 -7.07
CA PHE A 538 -36.43 -14.21 -6.07
C PHE A 538 -37.91 -14.64 -6.18
N PRO A 539 -38.41 -15.46 -5.26
CA PRO A 539 -39.77 -15.99 -5.34
C PRO A 539 -40.80 -14.87 -5.12
N PRO A 540 -42.09 -15.11 -5.42
CA PRO A 540 -43.15 -14.16 -5.10
C PRO A 540 -43.15 -13.80 -3.61
N ALA A 541 -43.29 -12.50 -3.34
CA ALA A 541 -43.14 -11.91 -2.00
C ALA A 541 -44.31 -10.99 -1.61
N ALA A 542 -45.25 -10.72 -2.52
CA ALA A 542 -46.30 -9.72 -2.34
C ALA A 542 -47.32 -10.06 -1.23
N ASP A 543 -47.34 -11.31 -0.78
CA ASP A 543 -48.19 -11.83 0.29
C ASP A 543 -47.49 -11.86 1.66
N LEU A 544 -46.21 -11.49 1.73
CA LEU A 544 -45.47 -11.45 3.00
C LEU A 544 -45.84 -10.21 3.82
N PRO A 545 -45.97 -10.31 5.16
CA PRO A 545 -46.30 -9.16 5.99
C PRO A 545 -45.18 -8.11 6.03
N GLU A 546 -45.56 -6.84 5.91
CA GLU A 546 -44.65 -5.67 5.93
C GLU A 546 -45.18 -4.58 6.88
N ASP A 547 -44.40 -3.51 7.06
CA ASP A 547 -44.73 -2.33 7.86
C ASP A 547 -45.15 -2.65 9.31
N LEU A 548 -44.58 -3.70 9.90
CA LEU A 548 -44.95 -4.15 11.25
C LEU A 548 -44.26 -3.28 12.30
N THR A 549 -45.03 -2.66 13.19
CA THR A 549 -44.44 -2.03 14.38
C THR A 549 -43.88 -3.09 15.33
N ALA A 550 -43.03 -2.69 16.27
CA ALA A 550 -42.55 -3.61 17.31
C ALA A 550 -43.71 -4.23 18.11
N ALA A 551 -44.79 -3.47 18.34
CA ALA A 551 -46.00 -3.96 19.00
C ALA A 551 -46.77 -4.96 18.13
N ASP A 552 -46.87 -4.73 16.81
CA ASP A 552 -47.49 -5.66 15.87
C ASP A 552 -46.69 -6.96 15.76
N LEU A 553 -45.36 -6.86 15.69
CA LEU A 553 -44.48 -8.01 15.67
C LEU A 553 -44.59 -8.82 16.97
N GLN A 554 -44.65 -8.14 18.12
CA GLN A 554 -44.82 -8.78 19.41
C GLN A 554 -46.18 -9.48 19.53
N SER A 555 -47.26 -8.79 19.19
CA SER A 555 -48.64 -9.28 19.40
C SER A 555 -49.05 -10.36 18.39
N ARG A 556 -48.65 -10.22 17.12
CA ARG A 556 -49.08 -11.14 16.04
C ARG A 556 -48.12 -12.29 15.80
N PHE A 557 -46.83 -12.10 16.06
CA PHE A 557 -45.78 -13.06 15.73
C PHE A 557 -44.95 -13.53 16.94
N GLY A 558 -45.22 -12.99 18.13
CA GLY A 558 -44.52 -13.34 19.36
C GLY A 558 -43.17 -12.64 19.55
N GLY A 559 -42.90 -11.61 18.75
CA GLY A 559 -41.62 -10.89 18.74
C GLY A 559 -40.52 -11.63 17.98
N VAL A 560 -39.33 -11.06 17.93
CA VAL A 560 -38.16 -11.69 17.28
C VAL A 560 -37.84 -13.00 18.00
N GLY A 561 -37.90 -14.12 17.29
CA GLY A 561 -37.69 -15.46 17.84
C GLY A 561 -38.94 -16.14 18.43
N GLY A 562 -40.11 -15.48 18.40
CA GLY A 562 -41.40 -16.08 18.71
C GLY A 562 -41.84 -17.14 17.69
N GLU A 563 -42.87 -17.92 18.01
CA GLU A 563 -43.34 -19.03 17.16
C GLU A 563 -43.86 -18.53 15.80
N GLY A 564 -44.64 -17.46 15.77
CA GLY A 564 -45.14 -16.88 14.52
C GLY A 564 -44.03 -16.30 13.65
N TYR A 565 -43.01 -15.68 14.27
CA TYR A 565 -41.82 -15.21 13.57
C TYR A 565 -41.04 -16.37 12.94
N LYS A 566 -40.81 -17.45 13.69
CA LYS A 566 -40.13 -18.66 13.17
C LYS A 566 -40.91 -19.31 12.04
N ALA A 567 -42.23 -19.43 12.15
CA ALA A 567 -43.07 -19.98 11.10
C ALA A 567 -42.95 -19.17 9.79
N MET A 568 -42.85 -17.84 9.87
CA MET A 568 -42.61 -17.00 8.70
C MET A 568 -41.21 -17.19 8.11
N LEU A 569 -40.18 -17.35 8.94
CA LEU A 569 -38.84 -17.68 8.46
C LEU A 569 -38.80 -19.05 7.77
N ASP A 570 -39.49 -20.04 8.32
CA ASP A 570 -39.59 -21.37 7.72
C ASP A 570 -40.30 -21.31 6.36
N GLU A 571 -41.34 -20.47 6.23
CA GLU A 571 -42.00 -20.22 4.95
C GLU A 571 -41.07 -19.53 3.93
N ILE A 572 -40.32 -18.51 4.34
CA ILE A 572 -39.30 -17.86 3.49
C ILE A 572 -38.25 -18.88 3.04
N ASN A 573 -37.74 -19.69 3.97
CA ASN A 573 -36.75 -20.72 3.69
C ASN A 573 -37.30 -21.79 2.74
N ARG A 574 -38.56 -22.19 2.91
CA ARG A 574 -39.25 -23.13 2.01
C ARG A 574 -39.37 -22.58 0.60
N ARG A 575 -39.76 -21.31 0.43
CA ARG A 575 -39.82 -20.64 -0.90
C ARG A 575 -38.45 -20.60 -1.56
N LEU A 576 -37.41 -20.24 -0.82
CA LEU A 576 -36.05 -20.21 -1.33
C LEU A 576 -35.56 -21.62 -1.70
N ALA A 577 -35.82 -22.63 -0.86
CA ALA A 577 -35.44 -24.02 -1.12
C ALA A 577 -36.08 -24.59 -2.40
N ALA A 578 -37.27 -24.13 -2.79
CA ALA A 578 -37.96 -24.51 -4.02
C ALA A 578 -37.36 -23.88 -5.29
N LEU A 579 -36.50 -22.85 -5.17
CA LEU A 579 -35.80 -22.28 -6.33
C LEU A 579 -34.81 -23.30 -6.91
N PRO A 580 -34.58 -23.29 -8.25
CA PRO A 580 -33.62 -24.18 -8.87
C PRO A 580 -32.22 -24.01 -8.29
N ALA A 581 -31.42 -25.08 -8.38
CA ALA A 581 -30.01 -25.03 -8.00
C ALA A 581 -29.23 -24.17 -9.01
N LEU A 582 -28.62 -23.09 -8.51
CA LEU A 582 -27.68 -22.25 -9.26
C LEU A 582 -26.29 -22.88 -9.30
#